data_AF-A0A9D7U8J6-F1
#
_entry.id   AF-A0A9D7U8J6-F1
#
_cell.length_a   1.000
_cell.length_b   1.000
_cell.length_c   1.000
_cell.angle_alpha   90.00
_cell.angle_beta   90.00
_cell.angle_gamma   90.00
#
_symmetry.space_group_name_H-M   'P 1'
#
loop_
_entity.id
_entity.type
_entity.pdbx_description
1 polymer ?
#
loop_
_entity_poly.entity_id
_entity_poly.type
_entity_poly.pdbx_seq_one_letter_code
_entity_poly.pdbx_strand_id
1 'polypeptide(L)'
;MTTEELFDFFIKTINATDKLSSFDFNQNEDVRKAFLLVSDEQTLQKELDREKPNNYNKICSLDSMLTWYIKSNNLDLELANKYVNKIDNYYSKNWRKIELVGYSLERENLDLAEKITNEIPDEESGSAQYVAQRLILEYFAKNGDILRFKEKIKPSKLGKFPRYGIEAYKYKLIEGYSKINGVKKAFELLEDKYFEKTASISILRSNAHKLSLNEIDTYLNEYPRVLIETATAKADLYVLHFREQRPIEITQTDFDRTLIEILKTDKDSKCGDMRV
;
A
#
# COMPACT_ATOMS: atom_id res chain seq x y z
N MET A 1 -16.78 25.35 -14.26
CA MET A 1 -17.60 24.60 -13.29
C MET A 1 -16.92 24.68 -11.94
N THR A 2 -17.68 24.88 -10.88
CA THR A 2 -17.16 24.79 -9.50
C THR A 2 -16.87 23.34 -9.13
N THR A 3 -16.13 23.11 -8.04
CA THR A 3 -15.87 21.75 -7.52
C THR A 3 -17.17 21.00 -7.21
N GLU A 4 -18.17 21.69 -6.64
CA GLU A 4 -19.49 21.10 -6.33
C GLU A 4 -20.24 20.70 -7.60
N GLU A 5 -20.25 21.57 -8.62
CA GLU A 5 -20.88 21.27 -9.92
C GLU A 5 -20.22 20.05 -10.59
N LEU A 6 -18.90 19.91 -10.47
CA LEU A 6 -18.16 18.77 -11.00
C LEU A 6 -18.48 17.48 -10.22
N PHE A 7 -18.56 17.55 -8.90
CA PHE A 7 -19.00 16.40 -8.11
C PHE A 7 -20.45 16.01 -8.43
N ASP A 8 -21.39 16.96 -8.50
CA ASP A 8 -22.76 16.66 -8.88
C ASP A 8 -22.83 16.06 -10.29
N PHE A 9 -22.00 16.51 -11.22
CA PHE A 9 -21.87 15.91 -12.54
C PHE A 9 -21.41 14.44 -12.44
N PHE A 10 -20.27 14.15 -11.80
CA PHE A 10 -19.78 12.78 -11.63
C PHE A 10 -20.82 11.86 -10.98
N ILE A 11 -21.46 12.31 -9.89
CA ILE A 11 -22.45 11.50 -9.17
C ILE A 11 -23.67 11.20 -10.04
N LYS A 12 -24.21 12.21 -10.75
CA LYS A 12 -25.33 12.02 -11.67
C LYS A 12 -24.96 11.02 -12.77
N THR A 13 -23.79 11.15 -13.37
CA THR A 13 -23.32 10.26 -14.43
C THR A 13 -23.13 8.83 -13.91
N ILE A 14 -22.52 8.65 -12.73
CA ILE A 14 -22.36 7.32 -12.09
C ILE A 14 -23.73 6.66 -11.90
N ASN A 15 -24.66 7.34 -11.24
CA ASN A 15 -25.97 6.77 -10.91
C ASN A 15 -26.84 6.52 -12.16
N ALA A 16 -26.77 7.40 -13.16
CA ALA A 16 -27.55 7.25 -14.40
C ALA A 16 -27.03 6.12 -15.31
N THR A 17 -25.75 5.73 -15.20
CA THR A 17 -25.10 4.83 -16.16
C THR A 17 -24.70 3.45 -15.58
N ASP A 18 -24.97 3.21 -14.28
CA ASP A 18 -24.61 1.95 -13.59
C ASP A 18 -25.14 0.72 -14.34
N LYS A 19 -26.39 0.79 -14.81
CA LYS A 19 -27.12 -0.31 -15.46
C LYS A 19 -27.03 -0.32 -16.99
N LEU A 20 -26.30 0.62 -17.60
CA LEU A 20 -26.15 0.63 -19.06
C LEU A 20 -25.32 -0.56 -19.53
N SER A 21 -25.64 -1.04 -20.74
CA SER A 21 -24.77 -1.97 -21.46
C SER A 21 -23.41 -1.31 -21.70
N SER A 22 -22.36 -2.12 -21.89
CA SER A 22 -21.02 -1.59 -22.19
C SER A 22 -21.01 -0.72 -23.45
N PHE A 23 -21.80 -1.07 -24.47
CA PHE A 23 -21.93 -0.26 -25.68
C PHE A 23 -22.56 1.10 -25.38
N ASP A 24 -23.73 1.13 -24.74
CA ASP A 24 -24.44 2.39 -24.45
C ASP A 24 -23.65 3.27 -23.49
N PHE A 25 -22.96 2.67 -22.52
CA PHE A 25 -22.05 3.37 -21.62
C PHE A 25 -20.91 4.05 -22.39
N ASN A 26 -20.28 3.34 -23.32
CA ASN A 26 -19.16 3.87 -24.11
C ASN A 26 -19.59 4.95 -25.11
N GLN A 27 -20.86 4.97 -25.51
CA GLN A 27 -21.43 6.01 -26.38
C GLN A 27 -22.04 7.20 -25.61
N ASN A 28 -22.19 7.10 -24.29
CA ASN A 28 -22.80 8.15 -23.49
C ASN A 28 -21.90 9.41 -23.40
N GLU A 29 -22.45 10.57 -23.77
CA GLU A 29 -21.71 11.83 -23.80
C GLU A 29 -21.19 12.26 -22.43
N ASP A 30 -21.99 12.07 -21.37
CA ASP A 30 -21.60 12.43 -20.01
C ASP A 30 -20.49 11.52 -19.47
N VAL A 31 -20.49 10.23 -19.84
CA VAL A 31 -19.39 9.29 -19.52
C VAL A 31 -18.08 9.77 -20.15
N ARG A 32 -18.12 10.10 -21.45
CA ARG A 32 -16.93 10.59 -22.17
C ARG A 32 -16.45 11.92 -21.62
N LYS A 33 -17.37 12.84 -21.34
CA LYS A 33 -17.04 14.11 -20.69
C LYS A 33 -16.42 13.90 -19.31
N ALA A 34 -16.94 12.98 -18.50
CA ALA A 34 -16.35 12.63 -17.21
C ALA A 34 -14.94 12.04 -17.33
N PHE A 35 -14.71 11.20 -18.35
CA PHE A 35 -13.37 10.69 -18.67
C PHE A 35 -12.39 11.81 -19.01
N LEU A 36 -12.81 12.77 -19.83
CA LEU A 36 -11.98 13.92 -20.26
C LEU A 36 -11.70 14.94 -19.15
N LEU A 37 -12.39 14.86 -18.00
CA LEU A 37 -12.04 15.67 -16.83
C LEU A 37 -10.76 15.18 -16.13
N VAL A 38 -10.33 13.95 -16.40
CA VAL A 38 -9.17 13.32 -15.76
C VAL A 38 -8.15 12.78 -16.75
N SER A 39 -8.53 12.62 -18.01
CA SER A 39 -7.68 12.13 -19.09
C SER A 39 -7.83 13.02 -20.34
N ASP A 40 -7.18 12.65 -21.43
CA ASP A 40 -7.17 13.41 -22.68
C ASP A 40 -7.96 12.70 -23.81
N GLU A 41 -8.25 13.47 -24.86
CA GLU A 41 -9.00 13.00 -26.03
C GLU A 41 -8.29 11.85 -26.75
N GLN A 42 -6.96 11.88 -26.80
CA GLN A 42 -6.17 10.84 -27.46
C GLN A 42 -6.32 9.50 -26.73
N THR A 43 -6.30 9.51 -25.40
CA THR A 43 -6.49 8.34 -24.55
C THR A 43 -7.92 7.84 -24.66
N LEU A 44 -8.91 8.73 -24.65
CA LEU A 44 -10.31 8.36 -24.85
C LEU A 44 -10.51 7.60 -26.18
N GLN A 45 -10.01 8.17 -27.28
CA GLN A 45 -10.12 7.55 -28.59
C GLN A 45 -9.44 6.18 -28.63
N LYS A 46 -8.24 6.06 -28.02
CA LYS A 46 -7.53 4.78 -27.90
C LYS A 46 -8.31 3.74 -27.09
N GLU A 47 -8.96 4.13 -26.00
CA GLU A 47 -9.77 3.21 -25.19
C GLU A 47 -11.05 2.78 -25.91
N LEU A 48 -11.66 3.66 -26.71
CA LEU A 48 -12.81 3.36 -27.56
C LEU A 48 -12.44 2.45 -28.75
N ASP A 49 -11.28 2.67 -29.37
CA ASP A 49 -10.80 1.94 -30.54
C ASP A 49 -10.09 0.63 -30.20
N ARG A 50 -9.87 0.34 -28.91
CA ARG A 50 -9.28 -0.93 -28.48
C ARG A 50 -10.16 -2.08 -28.99
N GLU A 51 -9.69 -2.77 -30.02
CA GLU A 51 -10.29 -3.99 -30.58
C GLU A 51 -10.37 -5.07 -29.49
N LYS A 52 -11.42 -5.02 -28.69
CA LYS A 52 -11.90 -6.17 -27.96
C LYS A 52 -13.01 -6.75 -28.83
N PRO A 53 -12.96 -8.04 -29.20
CA PRO A 53 -13.84 -8.66 -30.19
C PRO A 53 -15.35 -8.48 -30.02
N ASN A 54 -15.85 -7.74 -29.03
CA ASN A 54 -17.27 -7.57 -28.75
C ASN A 54 -17.69 -6.31 -27.96
N ASN A 55 -16.90 -5.22 -27.84
CA ASN A 55 -17.34 -4.02 -27.06
C ASN A 55 -17.92 -4.31 -25.65
N TYR A 56 -17.58 -5.47 -25.04
CA TYR A 56 -18.25 -5.94 -23.82
C TYR A 56 -17.77 -5.23 -22.56
N ASN A 57 -16.76 -4.37 -22.63
CA ASN A 57 -16.21 -3.68 -21.48
C ASN A 57 -16.46 -2.17 -21.55
N LYS A 58 -16.81 -1.59 -20.41
CA LYS A 58 -16.88 -0.14 -20.22
C LYS A 58 -15.49 0.48 -20.40
N ILE A 59 -15.38 1.63 -21.09
CA ILE A 59 -14.10 2.34 -21.34
C ILE A 59 -13.39 2.79 -20.06
N CYS A 60 -14.15 2.93 -18.97
CA CYS A 60 -13.61 3.30 -17.67
C CYS A 60 -14.54 2.84 -16.54
N SER A 61 -14.04 2.98 -15.31
CA SER A 61 -14.85 2.98 -14.09
C SER A 61 -14.99 4.44 -13.63
N LEU A 62 -16.22 4.99 -13.72
CA LEU A 62 -16.50 6.39 -13.38
C LEU A 62 -16.24 6.71 -11.92
N ASP A 63 -16.50 5.75 -11.03
CA ASP A 63 -16.21 5.88 -9.61
C ASP A 63 -14.68 5.95 -9.37
N SER A 64 -13.87 5.21 -10.12
CA SER A 64 -12.40 5.38 -10.12
C SER A 64 -11.96 6.73 -10.70
N MET A 65 -12.63 7.22 -11.74
CA MET A 65 -12.33 8.54 -12.30
C MET A 65 -12.63 9.67 -11.30
N LEU A 66 -13.73 9.57 -10.56
CA LEU A 66 -14.05 10.50 -9.47
C LEU A 66 -12.94 10.55 -8.41
N THR A 67 -12.44 9.41 -7.95
CA THR A 67 -11.38 9.40 -6.92
C THR A 67 -10.03 9.82 -7.45
N TRP A 68 -9.70 9.50 -8.70
CA TRP A 68 -8.50 10.03 -9.34
C TRP A 68 -8.57 11.55 -9.50
N TYR A 69 -9.73 12.10 -9.85
CA TYR A 69 -9.96 13.54 -9.89
C TYR A 69 -9.73 14.19 -8.51
N ILE A 70 -10.28 13.59 -7.46
CA ILE A 70 -10.11 14.02 -6.06
C ILE A 70 -8.63 14.03 -5.66
N LYS A 71 -7.89 12.96 -5.97
CA LYS A 71 -6.48 12.84 -5.63
C LYS A 71 -5.63 13.86 -6.38
N SER A 72 -5.74 13.88 -7.71
CA SER A 72 -4.88 14.68 -8.59
C SER A 72 -5.05 16.19 -8.38
N ASN A 73 -6.25 16.63 -8.01
CA ASN A 73 -6.54 18.04 -7.76
C ASN A 73 -6.49 18.40 -6.27
N ASN A 74 -6.05 17.48 -5.40
CA ASN A 74 -5.97 17.67 -3.95
C ASN A 74 -7.27 18.24 -3.32
N LEU A 75 -8.43 17.74 -3.75
CA LEU A 75 -9.74 18.29 -3.35
C LEU A 75 -10.03 18.03 -1.87
N ASP A 76 -10.92 18.84 -1.28
CA ASP A 76 -11.42 18.65 0.08
C ASP A 76 -12.11 17.29 0.25
N LEU A 77 -11.59 16.50 1.19
CA LEU A 77 -12.03 15.13 1.46
C LEU A 77 -13.34 15.08 2.25
N GLU A 78 -13.67 16.09 3.06
CA GLU A 78 -14.96 16.16 3.74
C GLU A 78 -16.09 16.38 2.73
N LEU A 79 -15.88 17.33 1.82
CA LEU A 79 -16.79 17.57 0.70
C LEU A 79 -16.89 16.33 -0.19
N ALA A 80 -15.76 15.73 -0.57
CA ALA A 80 -15.76 14.52 -1.39
C ALA A 80 -16.55 13.37 -0.72
N ASN A 81 -16.40 13.15 0.59
CA ASN A 81 -17.15 12.12 1.31
C ASN A 81 -18.67 12.39 1.29
N LYS A 82 -19.09 13.65 1.46
CA LYS A 82 -20.50 14.05 1.32
C LYS A 82 -21.08 13.67 -0.05
N TYR A 83 -20.29 13.80 -1.12
CA TYR A 83 -20.72 13.45 -2.47
C TYR A 83 -20.65 11.96 -2.76
N VAL A 84 -19.61 11.26 -2.31
CA VAL A 84 -19.53 9.79 -2.40
C VAL A 84 -20.72 9.12 -1.71
N ASN A 85 -21.24 9.70 -0.63
CA ASN A 85 -22.45 9.22 0.04
C ASN A 85 -23.72 9.23 -0.85
N LYS A 86 -23.72 10.02 -1.92
CA LYS A 86 -24.82 10.08 -2.90
C LYS A 86 -24.73 9.01 -4.01
N ILE A 87 -23.69 8.17 -4.03
CA ILE A 87 -23.61 7.04 -4.96
C ILE A 87 -24.63 5.98 -4.55
N ASP A 88 -25.49 5.59 -5.50
CA ASP A 88 -26.60 4.66 -5.26
C ASP A 88 -26.09 3.23 -5.07
N ASN A 89 -25.11 2.82 -5.88
CA ASN A 89 -24.51 1.48 -5.78
C ASN A 89 -23.74 1.35 -4.46
N TYR A 90 -24.24 0.46 -3.59
CA TYR A 90 -23.71 0.24 -2.25
C TYR A 90 -22.23 -0.17 -2.25
N TYR A 91 -21.85 -1.10 -3.13
CA TYR A 91 -20.48 -1.59 -3.21
C TYR A 91 -19.53 -0.50 -3.70
N SER A 92 -19.87 0.19 -4.80
CA SER A 92 -19.05 1.29 -5.33
C SER A 92 -18.85 2.38 -4.28
N LYS A 93 -19.93 2.83 -3.62
CA LYS A 93 -19.86 3.83 -2.55
C LYS A 93 -18.85 3.46 -1.46
N ASN A 94 -18.93 2.24 -0.92
CA ASN A 94 -18.07 1.82 0.18
C ASN A 94 -16.60 1.69 -0.26
N TRP A 95 -16.33 1.22 -1.48
CA TRP A 95 -14.96 1.20 -2.02
C TRP A 95 -14.39 2.60 -2.25
N ARG A 96 -15.21 3.56 -2.70
CA ARG A 96 -14.78 4.97 -2.81
C ARG A 96 -14.46 5.56 -1.43
N LYS A 97 -15.23 5.24 -0.39
CA LYS A 97 -14.92 5.64 0.99
C LYS A 97 -13.58 5.09 1.47
N ILE A 98 -13.26 3.83 1.19
CA ILE A 98 -11.95 3.24 1.52
C ILE A 98 -10.81 4.04 0.87
N GLU A 99 -10.96 4.46 -0.39
CA GLU A 99 -9.96 5.29 -1.05
C GLU A 99 -9.82 6.67 -0.40
N LEU A 100 -10.92 7.30 0.02
CA LEU A 100 -10.88 8.55 0.78
C LEU A 100 -10.20 8.40 2.15
N VAL A 101 -10.35 7.25 2.82
CA VAL A 101 -9.58 6.91 4.04
C VAL A 101 -8.09 6.90 3.72
N GLY A 102 -7.69 6.23 2.62
CA GLY A 102 -6.31 6.23 2.16
C GLY A 102 -5.75 7.64 1.92
N TYR A 103 -6.49 8.50 1.23
CA TYR A 103 -6.08 9.89 0.98
C TYR A 103 -6.03 10.73 2.26
N SER A 104 -6.95 10.48 3.20
CA SER A 104 -6.94 11.17 4.50
C SER A 104 -5.67 10.83 5.28
N LEU A 105 -5.24 9.56 5.27
CA LEU A 105 -4.00 9.11 5.90
C LEU A 105 -2.75 9.64 5.19
N GLU A 106 -2.73 9.67 3.84
CA GLU A 106 -1.65 10.29 3.06
C GLU A 106 -1.48 11.79 3.39
N ARG A 107 -2.56 12.47 3.79
CA ARG A 107 -2.58 13.89 4.19
C ARG A 107 -2.50 14.09 5.72
N GLU A 108 -2.14 13.05 6.47
CA GLU A 108 -2.02 13.06 7.94
C GLU A 108 -3.30 13.48 8.70
N ASN A 109 -4.48 13.37 8.06
CA ASN A 109 -5.77 13.66 8.68
C ASN A 109 -6.42 12.38 9.22
N LEU A 110 -5.93 11.93 10.37
CA LEU A 110 -6.41 10.70 11.02
C LEU A 110 -7.88 10.80 11.45
N ASP A 111 -8.31 11.94 11.98
CA ASP A 111 -9.68 12.13 12.48
C ASP A 111 -10.71 11.93 11.36
N LEU A 112 -10.42 12.45 10.16
CA LEU A 112 -11.27 12.24 9.00
C LEU A 112 -11.22 10.79 8.51
N ALA A 113 -10.05 10.16 8.51
CA ALA A 113 -9.90 8.74 8.15
C ALA A 113 -10.77 7.85 9.07
N GLU A 114 -10.75 8.10 10.38
CA GLU A 114 -11.56 7.38 11.36
C GLU A 114 -13.06 7.66 11.17
N LYS A 115 -13.44 8.92 10.96
CA LYS A 115 -14.82 9.33 10.68
C LYS A 115 -15.39 8.59 9.47
N ILE A 116 -14.70 8.62 8.33
CA ILE A 116 -15.14 7.95 7.10
C ILE A 116 -15.22 6.44 7.31
N THR A 117 -14.24 5.84 7.99
CA THR A 117 -14.24 4.40 8.29
C THR A 117 -15.48 3.99 9.09
N ASN A 118 -15.86 4.78 10.11
CA ASN A 118 -17.01 4.50 10.95
C ASN A 118 -18.36 4.67 10.22
N GLU A 119 -18.40 5.42 9.11
CA GLU A 119 -19.58 5.52 8.26
C GLU A 119 -19.75 4.32 7.30
N ILE A 120 -18.73 3.47 7.14
CA ILE A 120 -18.83 2.24 6.34
C ILE A 120 -19.49 1.16 7.22
N PRO A 121 -20.56 0.49 6.77
CA PRO A 121 -21.22 -0.53 7.59
C PRO A 121 -20.31 -1.72 7.92
N ASP A 122 -20.44 -2.23 9.15
CA ASP A 122 -19.76 -3.45 9.60
C ASP A 122 -20.60 -4.68 9.27
N GLU A 123 -20.26 -5.37 8.19
CA GLU A 123 -20.95 -6.59 7.74
C GLU A 123 -20.16 -7.86 8.09
N GLU A 124 -20.85 -8.93 8.45
CA GLU A 124 -20.22 -10.16 8.98
C GLU A 124 -19.24 -10.86 8.01
N SER A 125 -19.29 -10.56 6.71
CA SER A 125 -18.43 -11.17 5.70
C SER A 125 -17.56 -10.11 4.99
N GLY A 126 -16.26 -10.05 5.30
CA GLY A 126 -15.29 -9.28 4.51
C GLY A 126 -15.64 -7.80 4.35
N SER A 127 -16.13 -7.16 5.42
CA SER A 127 -16.69 -5.80 5.36
C SER A 127 -15.71 -4.80 4.73
N ALA A 128 -16.24 -3.88 3.93
CA ALA A 128 -15.46 -2.75 3.43
C ALA A 128 -14.87 -1.92 4.59
N GLN A 129 -15.58 -1.86 5.72
CA GLN A 129 -15.09 -1.22 6.94
C GLN A 129 -13.79 -1.87 7.42
N TYR A 130 -13.71 -3.21 7.38
CA TYR A 130 -12.49 -3.93 7.73
C TYR A 130 -11.26 -3.50 6.92
N VAL A 131 -11.44 -3.32 5.61
CA VAL A 131 -10.36 -2.88 4.72
C VAL A 131 -9.91 -1.48 5.09
N ALA A 132 -10.84 -0.57 5.38
CA ALA A 132 -10.52 0.78 5.87
C ALA A 132 -9.78 0.76 7.23
N GLN A 133 -10.23 -0.07 8.19
CA GLN A 133 -9.55 -0.27 9.48
C GLN A 133 -8.11 -0.78 9.31
N ARG A 134 -7.84 -1.59 8.27
CA ARG A 134 -6.47 -2.05 7.96
C ARG A 134 -5.58 -0.96 7.39
N LEU A 135 -6.13 0.02 6.65
CA LEU A 135 -5.36 1.18 6.20
C LEU A 135 -4.88 2.02 7.39
N ILE A 136 -5.74 2.24 8.38
CA ILE A 136 -5.37 2.93 9.62
C ILE A 136 -4.32 2.15 10.41
N LEU A 137 -4.48 0.83 10.54
CA LEU A 137 -3.48 -0.02 11.18
C LEU A 137 -2.12 0.03 10.44
N GLU A 138 -2.13 0.05 9.10
CA GLU A 138 -0.93 0.19 8.29
C GLU A 138 -0.24 1.53 8.49
N TYR A 139 -1.02 2.61 8.63
CA TYR A 139 -0.49 3.95 8.90
C TYR A 139 0.32 3.96 10.21
N PHE A 140 -0.24 3.44 11.30
CA PHE A 140 0.49 3.35 12.57
C PHE A 140 1.70 2.41 12.50
N ALA A 141 1.60 1.31 11.74
CA ALA A 141 2.74 0.42 11.52
C ALA A 141 3.90 1.15 10.82
N LYS A 142 3.63 1.84 9.70
CA LYS A 142 4.65 2.59 8.96
C LYS A 142 5.32 3.67 9.80
N ASN A 143 4.56 4.28 10.71
CA ASN A 143 5.03 5.33 11.61
C ASN A 143 5.61 4.80 12.93
N GLY A 144 5.76 3.48 13.10
CA GLY A 144 6.34 2.91 14.32
C GLY A 144 5.55 3.20 15.61
N ASP A 145 4.28 3.57 15.52
CA ASP A 145 3.46 3.94 16.68
C ASP A 145 2.87 2.69 17.34
N ILE A 146 3.64 2.13 18.28
CA ILE A 146 3.28 0.89 18.98
C ILE A 146 1.98 1.03 19.77
N LEU A 147 1.79 2.18 20.44
CA LEU A 147 0.65 2.37 21.33
C LEU A 147 -0.65 2.38 20.52
N ARG A 148 -0.73 3.24 19.50
CA ARG A 148 -1.92 3.34 18.64
C ARG A 148 -2.13 2.08 17.82
N PHE A 149 -1.06 1.44 17.36
CA PHE A 149 -1.16 0.15 16.68
C PHE A 149 -1.84 -0.91 17.56
N LYS A 150 -1.42 -1.04 18.83
CA LYS A 150 -2.01 -2.00 19.78
C LYS A 150 -3.47 -1.66 20.09
N GLU A 151 -3.86 -0.38 20.12
CA GLU A 151 -5.27 0.05 20.28
C GLU A 151 -6.14 -0.34 19.07
N LYS A 152 -5.63 -0.18 17.85
CA LYS A 152 -6.40 -0.39 16.61
C LYS A 152 -6.37 -1.83 16.09
N ILE A 153 -5.54 -2.71 16.63
CA ILE A 153 -5.45 -4.10 16.14
C ILE A 153 -6.76 -4.89 16.24
N LYS A 154 -7.57 -4.64 17.27
CA LYS A 154 -8.82 -5.37 17.53
C LYS A 154 -9.89 -5.07 16.46
N PRO A 155 -10.24 -3.80 16.17
CA PRO A 155 -11.17 -3.49 15.09
C PRO A 155 -10.63 -3.87 13.70
N SER A 156 -9.31 -3.95 13.51
CA SER A 156 -8.68 -4.42 12.28
C SER A 156 -8.55 -5.96 12.19
N LYS A 157 -9.30 -6.74 12.99
CA LYS A 157 -9.46 -8.21 12.84
C LYS A 157 -10.89 -8.62 12.49
N LEU A 158 -11.07 -9.36 11.38
CA LEU A 158 -12.35 -10.01 11.08
C LEU A 158 -12.52 -11.18 12.04
N GLY A 159 -13.62 -11.21 12.81
CA GLY A 159 -13.85 -12.25 13.82
C GLY A 159 -13.90 -13.68 13.27
N LYS A 160 -14.30 -13.89 12.01
CA LYS A 160 -14.48 -15.19 11.36
C LYS A 160 -13.52 -15.50 10.19
N PHE A 161 -12.70 -14.54 9.74
CA PHE A 161 -11.73 -14.76 8.65
C PHE A 161 -10.41 -15.31 9.20
N PRO A 162 -9.59 -15.99 8.37
CA PRO A 162 -8.30 -16.48 8.79
C PRO A 162 -7.51 -15.40 9.54
N ARG A 163 -6.92 -15.76 10.67
CA ARG A 163 -6.05 -14.89 11.49
C ARG A 163 -4.80 -14.40 10.72
N TYR A 164 -4.61 -14.85 9.49
CA TYR A 164 -3.55 -14.46 8.58
C TYR A 164 -3.70 -12.98 8.16
N GLY A 165 -2.63 -12.21 8.31
CA GLY A 165 -2.54 -10.82 7.85
C GLY A 165 -2.05 -9.84 8.90
N ILE A 166 -2.25 -10.11 10.20
CA ILE A 166 -1.76 -9.23 11.28
C ILE A 166 -0.25 -9.30 11.43
N GLU A 167 0.35 -10.47 11.23
CA GLU A 167 1.81 -10.62 11.32
C GLU A 167 2.52 -9.70 10.33
N ALA A 168 2.06 -9.59 9.08
CA ALA A 168 2.62 -8.64 8.12
C ALA A 168 2.62 -7.19 8.64
N TYR A 169 1.60 -6.78 9.38
CA TYR A 169 1.54 -5.45 9.99
C TYR A 169 2.46 -5.30 11.19
N LYS A 170 2.71 -6.35 11.98
CA LYS A 170 3.73 -6.33 13.04
C LYS A 170 5.14 -6.19 12.46
N TYR A 171 5.43 -6.86 11.35
CA TYR A 171 6.70 -6.70 10.63
C TYR A 171 6.87 -5.25 10.18
N LYS A 172 5.85 -4.68 9.52
CA LYS A 172 5.84 -3.25 9.14
C LYS A 172 5.99 -2.32 10.35
N LEU A 173 5.39 -2.65 11.50
CA LEU A 173 5.50 -1.87 12.73
C LEU A 173 6.94 -1.82 13.24
N ILE A 174 7.62 -2.96 13.28
CA ILE A 174 9.02 -3.05 13.69
C ILE A 174 9.93 -2.31 12.70
N GLU A 175 9.67 -2.41 11.39
CA GLU A 175 10.37 -1.62 10.37
C GLU A 175 10.16 -0.11 10.53
N GLY A 176 8.92 0.33 10.78
CA GLY A 176 8.61 1.73 11.03
C GLY A 176 9.29 2.23 12.30
N TYR A 177 9.22 1.44 13.37
CA TYR A 177 9.85 1.76 14.65
C TYR A 177 11.37 1.86 14.54
N SER A 178 12.01 0.95 13.80
CA SER A 178 13.47 0.96 13.61
C SER A 178 13.95 2.18 12.82
N LYS A 179 13.18 2.62 11.81
CA LYS A 179 13.51 3.82 11.02
C LYS A 179 13.52 5.10 11.88
N ILE A 180 12.67 5.17 12.90
CA ILE A 180 12.51 6.33 13.77
C ILE A 180 13.44 6.26 14.99
N ASN A 181 13.54 5.09 15.62
CA ASN A 181 14.20 4.92 16.91
C ASN A 181 15.59 4.27 16.81
N GLY A 182 15.96 3.78 15.63
CA GLY A 182 17.22 3.08 15.36
C GLY A 182 17.12 1.57 15.52
N VAL A 183 18.10 0.88 14.91
CA VAL A 183 18.20 -0.59 14.83
C VAL A 183 18.24 -1.25 16.22
N LYS A 184 19.10 -0.74 17.12
CA LYS A 184 19.28 -1.32 18.47
C LYS A 184 17.99 -1.34 19.28
N LYS A 185 17.27 -0.21 19.36
CA LYS A 185 16.00 -0.12 20.08
C LYS A 185 14.93 -1.03 19.47
N ALA A 186 14.95 -1.23 18.16
CA ALA A 186 14.02 -2.15 17.51
C ALA A 186 14.31 -3.61 17.86
N PHE A 187 15.59 -4.00 17.98
CA PHE A 187 15.95 -5.33 18.48
C PHE A 187 15.57 -5.52 19.95
N GLU A 188 15.73 -4.51 20.80
CA GLU A 188 15.24 -4.55 22.19
C GLU A 188 13.72 -4.76 22.23
N LEU A 189 12.98 -4.12 21.33
CA LEU A 189 11.53 -4.29 21.23
C LEU A 189 11.10 -5.71 20.81
N LEU A 190 11.92 -6.40 20.02
CA LEU A 190 11.64 -7.79 19.62
C LEU A 190 11.64 -8.77 20.79
N GLU A 191 12.25 -8.41 21.91
CA GLU A 191 12.21 -9.19 23.15
C GLU A 191 10.84 -9.12 23.85
N ASP A 192 9.97 -8.15 23.52
CA ASP A 192 8.58 -8.14 23.96
C ASP A 192 7.85 -9.38 23.40
N LYS A 193 7.15 -10.10 24.28
CA LYS A 193 6.32 -11.26 23.96
C LYS A 193 5.33 -10.97 22.82
N TYR A 194 4.92 -9.73 22.63
CA TYR A 194 4.04 -9.32 21.54
C TYR A 194 4.62 -9.59 20.13
N PHE A 195 5.94 -9.46 19.97
CA PHE A 195 6.65 -9.61 18.69
C PHE A 195 7.33 -10.99 18.54
N GLU A 196 7.41 -11.76 19.61
CA GLU A 196 7.91 -13.16 19.62
C GLU A 196 9.30 -13.32 18.97
N LYS A 197 10.12 -12.26 19.00
CA LYS A 197 11.43 -12.20 18.34
C LYS A 197 11.41 -12.51 16.83
N THR A 198 10.26 -12.32 16.19
CA THR A 198 10.08 -12.44 14.73
C THR A 198 10.46 -11.13 14.04
N ALA A 199 10.55 -11.11 12.70
CA ALA A 199 10.87 -9.92 11.92
C ALA A 199 12.27 -9.31 12.14
N SER A 200 13.21 -10.07 12.72
CA SER A 200 14.58 -9.63 13.00
C SER A 200 15.29 -9.06 11.75
N ILE A 201 15.17 -9.76 10.62
CA ILE A 201 15.72 -9.32 9.34
C ILE A 201 15.09 -8.02 8.82
N SER A 202 13.83 -7.76 9.14
CA SER A 202 13.09 -6.59 8.65
C SER A 202 13.66 -5.30 9.23
N ILE A 203 14.13 -5.34 10.48
CA ILE A 203 14.87 -4.23 11.13
C ILE A 203 16.09 -3.84 10.30
N LEU A 204 16.91 -4.83 9.93
CA LEU A 204 18.14 -4.57 9.20
C LEU A 204 17.86 -4.16 7.76
N ARG A 205 16.95 -4.85 7.05
CA ARG A 205 16.58 -4.51 5.67
C ARG A 205 16.11 -3.07 5.51
N SER A 206 15.25 -2.62 6.44
CA SER A 206 14.70 -1.27 6.42
C SER A 206 15.73 -0.16 6.68
N ASN A 207 16.90 -0.51 7.25
CA ASN A 207 17.95 0.44 7.60
C ASN A 207 19.27 0.19 6.88
N ALA A 208 19.41 -0.86 6.06
CA ALA A 208 20.67 -1.27 5.45
C ALA A 208 21.39 -0.13 4.69
N HIS A 209 20.64 0.70 3.97
CA HIS A 209 21.16 1.87 3.26
C HIS A 209 21.78 2.96 4.16
N LYS A 210 21.53 2.92 5.47
CA LYS A 210 22.08 3.85 6.47
C LYS A 210 23.24 3.25 7.27
N LEU A 211 23.51 1.96 7.11
CA LEU A 211 24.52 1.23 7.87
C LEU A 211 25.71 0.93 6.96
N SER A 212 26.94 1.11 7.44
CA SER A 212 28.11 0.55 6.76
C SER A 212 28.08 -0.98 6.74
N LEU A 213 28.82 -1.61 5.83
CA LEU A 213 28.97 -3.08 5.81
C LEU A 213 29.50 -3.63 7.14
N ASN A 214 30.36 -2.88 7.84
CA ASN A 214 30.88 -3.27 9.15
C ASN A 214 29.81 -3.21 10.23
N GLU A 215 28.94 -2.19 10.22
CA GLU A 215 27.80 -2.15 11.15
C GLU A 215 26.82 -3.30 10.89
N ILE A 216 26.58 -3.65 9.62
CA ILE A 216 25.80 -4.84 9.26
C ILE A 216 26.44 -6.10 9.85
N ASP A 217 27.75 -6.28 9.68
CA ASP A 217 28.51 -7.38 10.27
C ASP A 217 28.36 -7.43 11.80
N THR A 218 28.49 -6.29 12.48
CA THR A 218 28.31 -6.18 13.93
C THR A 218 26.92 -6.64 14.36
N TYR A 219 25.86 -6.15 13.71
CA TYR A 219 24.49 -6.55 14.06
C TYR A 219 24.21 -8.02 13.79
N LEU A 220 24.73 -8.59 12.70
CA LEU A 220 24.56 -10.02 12.42
C LEU A 220 25.28 -10.90 13.44
N ASN A 221 26.40 -10.42 14.00
CA ASN A 221 27.12 -11.11 15.08
C ASN A 221 26.40 -10.99 16.44
N GLU A 222 25.87 -9.81 16.77
CA GLU A 222 25.11 -9.58 18.00
C GLU A 222 23.74 -10.28 17.99
N TYR A 223 23.13 -10.37 16.81
CA TYR A 223 21.81 -10.96 16.59
C TYR A 223 21.87 -12.13 15.59
N PRO A 224 22.55 -13.24 15.93
CA PRO A 224 22.80 -14.35 15.00
C PRO A 224 21.53 -15.05 14.52
N ARG A 225 20.42 -14.88 15.23
CA ARG A 225 19.10 -15.39 14.85
C ARG A 225 18.64 -14.89 13.47
N VAL A 226 19.07 -13.71 13.04
CA VAL A 226 18.78 -13.20 11.68
C VAL A 226 19.24 -14.20 10.61
N LEU A 227 20.43 -14.77 10.79
CA LEU A 227 21.01 -15.75 9.87
C LEU A 227 20.36 -17.13 9.98
N ILE A 228 19.79 -17.48 11.14
CA ILE A 228 19.00 -18.71 11.33
C ILE A 228 17.66 -18.59 10.58
N GLU A 229 17.00 -17.44 10.68
CA GLU A 229 15.72 -17.17 10.02
C GLU A 229 15.87 -16.95 8.52
N THR A 230 17.01 -16.43 8.07
CA THR A 230 17.29 -16.16 6.66
C THR A 230 18.77 -16.33 6.39
N ALA A 231 19.16 -17.51 5.90
CA ALA A 231 20.55 -17.84 5.61
C ALA A 231 21.24 -16.86 4.65
N THR A 232 20.47 -16.25 3.74
CA THR A 232 20.95 -15.30 2.72
C THR A 232 20.98 -13.84 3.21
N ALA A 233 20.67 -13.57 4.48
CA ALA A 233 20.47 -12.22 4.99
C ALA A 233 21.69 -11.32 4.80
N LYS A 234 22.91 -11.87 4.97
CA LYS A 234 24.14 -11.08 4.83
C LYS A 234 24.32 -10.53 3.41
N ALA A 235 24.21 -11.40 2.40
CA ALA A 235 24.30 -11.01 1.00
C ALA A 235 23.21 -9.99 0.63
N ASP A 236 21.97 -10.25 1.05
CA ASP A 236 20.82 -9.37 0.82
C ASP A 236 21.02 -7.97 1.44
N LEU A 237 21.48 -7.90 2.69
CA LEU A 237 21.74 -6.63 3.38
C LEU A 237 22.87 -5.83 2.72
N TYR A 238 23.91 -6.49 2.23
CA TYR A 238 25.00 -5.81 1.52
C TYR A 238 24.53 -5.21 0.19
N VAL A 239 23.70 -5.94 -0.57
CA VAL A 239 23.10 -5.40 -1.80
C VAL A 239 22.16 -4.22 -1.47
N LEU A 240 21.32 -4.36 -0.45
CA LEU A 240 20.39 -3.32 -0.03
C LEU A 240 21.09 -2.06 0.46
N HIS A 241 22.28 -2.18 1.06
CA HIS A 241 23.08 -1.03 1.47
C HIS A 241 23.36 -0.07 0.31
N PHE A 242 23.69 -0.60 -0.87
CA PHE A 242 24.01 0.21 -2.05
C PHE A 242 22.80 0.57 -2.91
N ARG A 243 21.79 -0.30 -2.99
CA ARG A 243 20.66 -0.16 -3.93
C ARG A 243 19.92 1.18 -3.81
N GLU A 244 19.79 1.70 -2.60
CA GLU A 244 19.03 2.92 -2.31
C GLU A 244 19.89 4.20 -2.34
N GLN A 245 21.19 4.09 -2.61
CA GLN A 245 22.09 5.25 -2.71
C GLN A 245 21.91 5.94 -4.08
N ARG A 246 21.88 7.28 -4.09
CA ARG A 246 21.82 8.08 -5.33
C ARG A 246 22.80 9.26 -5.26
N PRO A 247 23.90 9.28 -6.05
CA PRO A 247 24.37 8.20 -6.95
C PRO A 247 24.78 6.95 -6.17
N ILE A 248 24.82 5.80 -6.85
CA ILE A 248 25.37 4.57 -6.27
C ILE A 248 26.89 4.67 -6.36
N GLU A 249 27.56 4.76 -5.21
CA GLU A 249 29.02 4.78 -5.12
C GLU A 249 29.48 3.55 -4.35
N ILE A 250 30.28 2.70 -4.99
CA ILE A 250 30.80 1.46 -4.40
C ILE A 250 32.30 1.42 -4.61
N THR A 251 33.06 1.30 -3.51
CA THR A 251 34.51 1.09 -3.60
C THR A 251 34.79 -0.32 -4.14
N GLN A 252 35.92 -0.54 -4.81
CA GLN A 252 36.28 -1.88 -5.27
C GLN A 252 36.31 -2.88 -4.10
N THR A 253 36.81 -2.45 -2.93
CA THR A 253 36.84 -3.28 -1.72
C THR A 253 35.45 -3.72 -1.28
N ASP A 254 34.48 -2.81 -1.24
CA ASP A 254 33.12 -3.16 -0.83
C ASP A 254 32.36 -3.96 -1.89
N PHE A 255 32.66 -3.71 -3.16
CA PHE A 255 32.16 -4.51 -4.28
C PHE A 255 32.62 -5.96 -4.13
N ASP A 256 33.92 -6.18 -3.92
CA ASP A 256 34.50 -7.52 -3.77
C ASP A 256 33.94 -8.24 -2.54
N ARG A 257 33.80 -7.54 -1.41
CA ARG A 257 33.16 -8.07 -0.19
C ARG A 257 31.72 -8.53 -0.47
N THR A 258 30.95 -7.71 -1.19
CA THR A 258 29.56 -8.01 -1.54
C THR A 258 29.46 -9.19 -2.48
N LEU A 259 30.30 -9.23 -3.51
CA LEU A 259 30.35 -10.33 -4.46
C LEU A 259 30.67 -11.67 -3.77
N ILE A 260 31.60 -11.69 -2.82
CA ILE A 260 31.94 -12.91 -2.05
C ILE A 260 30.70 -13.46 -1.31
N GLU A 261 29.92 -12.62 -0.64
CA GLU A 261 28.74 -13.07 0.11
C GLU A 261 27.61 -13.53 -0.82
N ILE A 262 27.43 -12.87 -1.98
CA ILE A 262 26.50 -13.32 -3.03
C ILE A 262 26.90 -14.70 -3.55
N LEU A 263 28.18 -14.91 -3.89
CA LEU A 263 28.68 -16.16 -4.43
C LEU A 263 28.61 -17.32 -3.44
N LYS A 264 28.74 -17.08 -2.13
CA LYS A 264 28.48 -18.11 -1.10
C LYS A 264 27.02 -18.56 -1.16
N THR A 265 26.11 -17.60 -1.23
CA THR A 265 24.68 -17.85 -1.32
C THR A 265 24.30 -18.62 -2.58
N ASP A 266 24.86 -18.25 -3.74
CA ASP A 266 24.59 -18.90 -5.04
C ASP A 266 25.19 -20.32 -5.15
N LYS A 267 26.28 -20.62 -4.41
CA LYS A 267 26.80 -21.98 -4.32
C LYS A 267 25.89 -22.92 -3.51
N ASP A 268 25.26 -22.39 -2.47
CA ASP A 268 24.40 -23.16 -1.56
C ASP A 268 22.93 -23.20 -2.03
N SER A 269 22.51 -22.18 -2.77
CA SER A 269 21.20 -22.09 -3.42
C SER A 269 21.35 -22.62 -4.83
N LYS A 270 20.70 -23.72 -5.22
CA LYS A 270 20.65 -24.16 -6.64
C LYS A 270 19.85 -23.18 -7.54
N CYS A 271 20.03 -21.87 -7.41
CA CYS A 271 19.38 -20.84 -8.19
C CYS A 271 20.29 -20.45 -9.36
N GLY A 272 20.47 -21.36 -10.32
CA GLY A 272 21.25 -21.05 -11.52
C GLY A 272 21.59 -22.24 -12.40
N ASP A 273 21.52 -23.47 -11.90
CA ASP A 273 21.71 -24.65 -12.74
C ASP A 273 20.41 -24.97 -13.49
N MET A 274 20.16 -24.23 -14.57
CA MET A 274 19.38 -24.72 -15.71
C MET A 274 20.19 -25.76 -16.49
N ARG A 275 20.68 -26.80 -15.79
CA ARG A 275 21.18 -28.03 -16.38
C ARG A 275 20.19 -29.14 -16.02
N VAL A 276 19.07 -29.13 -16.72
CA VAL A 276 18.29 -30.32 -17.03
C VAL A 276 18.77 -30.82 -18.38
#